data_AF-A0A8S3YZI0-F1
#
_entry.id   AF-A0A8S3YZI0-F1
#
_cell.length_a   1.000
_cell.length_b   1.000
_cell.length_c   1.000
_cell.angle_alpha   90.00
_cell.angle_beta   90.00
_cell.angle_gamma   90.00
#
_symmetry.space_group_name_H-M   'P 1'
#
loop_
_entity.id
_entity.type
_entity.pdbx_description
1 polymer ?
#
loop_
_entity_poly.entity_id
_entity_poly.type
_entity_poly.pdbx_seq_one_letter_code
_entity_poly.pdbx_strand_id
1 'polypeptide(L)'
;MGKIIEASVFVVMLLHLIICPYTKVEESFNMQAIHDIINYGFDIDKYDHLEFPGVVPRSFLGPLAVAAVSSPFVLISNFTGASKFAQQYIARATVGLATAISFIIFCRAIDSGFGSNVKNWLILVTITQFHFVFYMSRTLPNVLALSFVLLALSSWLHQKHGYFIWLSGVSVIIFRFDLVMFLGLIIVNELAAGRLGVIRFVATTVVAGTVLLGLTVTVDSYFWKRWLWPEGEVMWFNVVLNKSSDWGTSPFLWYFYSVLPRALSVSLILVPVGVYLTRHVMILLWPALGYILLFSLLPHKELRFIIYTFPVINTVAACALSTLWQNRGKSVWRKLLALGSSCLLLGNVVTTSGFLFIAHHNYPGGQAMHVLHHLEHDNPDVHVHIDVFTAQTGVTRFTQLRPDW
;
A
#
# COMPACT_ATOMS: atom_id res chain seq x y z
N MET A 1 25.21 6.42 -9.42
CA MET A 1 24.39 5.20 -9.56
C MET A 1 23.24 5.13 -8.55
N GLY A 2 23.47 5.20 -7.23
CA GLY A 2 22.40 5.05 -6.21
C GLY A 2 21.22 6.01 -6.36
N LYS A 3 21.45 7.31 -6.60
CA LYS A 3 20.37 8.29 -6.79
C LYS A 3 19.50 8.02 -8.04
N ILE A 4 20.10 7.51 -9.12
CA ILE A 4 19.38 7.14 -10.35
C ILE A 4 18.48 5.93 -10.09
N ILE A 5 18.99 4.95 -9.34
CA ILE A 5 18.20 3.77 -8.94
C ILE A 5 17.03 4.19 -8.03
N GLU A 6 17.24 5.08 -7.07
CA GLU A 6 16.14 5.62 -6.24
C GLU A 6 15.12 6.38 -7.10
N ALA A 7 15.56 7.19 -8.07
CA ALA A 7 14.68 7.92 -8.98
C ALA A 7 13.78 6.97 -9.82
N SER A 8 14.29 5.78 -10.18
CA SER A 8 13.54 4.79 -10.96
C SER A 8 12.26 4.31 -10.25
N VAL A 9 12.22 4.31 -8.91
CA VAL A 9 11.02 3.95 -8.15
C VAL A 9 9.85 4.86 -8.51
N PHE A 10 10.10 6.18 -8.57
CA PHE A 10 9.09 7.17 -8.91
C PHE A 10 8.62 7.02 -10.35
N VAL A 11 9.56 6.83 -11.28
CA VAL A 11 9.25 6.69 -12.72
C VAL A 11 8.37 5.47 -12.96
N VAL A 12 8.74 4.31 -12.40
CA VAL A 12 7.98 3.07 -12.61
C VAL A 12 6.62 3.13 -11.89
N MET A 13 6.54 3.75 -10.71
CA MET A 13 5.27 3.99 -10.02
C MET A 13 4.33 4.88 -10.86
N LEU A 14 4.83 5.99 -11.42
CA LEU A 14 4.05 6.87 -12.28
C LEU A 14 3.62 6.17 -13.57
N LEU A 15 4.48 5.33 -14.16
CA LEU A 15 4.13 4.52 -15.32
C LEU A 15 2.93 3.60 -15.04
N HIS A 16 2.92 2.92 -13.89
CA HIS A 16 1.77 2.08 -13.49
C HIS A 16 0.50 2.91 -13.24
N LEU A 17 0.64 4.11 -12.68
CA LEU A 17 -0.48 5.03 -12.49
C LEU A 17 -1.09 5.48 -13.83
N ILE A 18 -0.25 5.88 -14.79
CA ILE A 18 -0.68 6.34 -16.12
C ILE A 18 -1.35 5.20 -16.89
N ILE A 19 -0.80 3.99 -16.83
CA ILE A 19 -1.37 2.84 -17.53
C ILE A 19 -2.67 2.36 -16.88
N CYS A 20 -2.83 2.46 -15.54
CA CYS A 20 -4.04 2.01 -14.86
C CYS A 20 -4.65 3.14 -14.03
N PRO A 21 -5.39 4.08 -14.67
CA PRO A 21 -5.84 5.32 -14.03
C PRO A 21 -7.12 5.15 -13.20
N TYR A 22 -7.90 4.12 -13.47
CA TYR A 22 -9.14 3.81 -12.76
C TYR A 22 -8.91 2.98 -11.49
N THR A 23 -9.91 2.99 -10.62
CA THR A 23 -9.90 2.35 -9.29
C THR A 23 -10.87 1.18 -9.20
N LYS A 24 -10.70 0.32 -8.20
CA LYS A 24 -11.68 -0.73 -7.88
C LYS A 24 -12.54 -0.35 -6.67
N VAL A 25 -13.59 -1.13 -6.43
CA VAL A 25 -14.52 -0.95 -5.30
C VAL A 25 -13.81 -0.82 -3.96
N GLU A 26 -12.70 -1.51 -3.76
CA GLU A 26 -12.06 -1.52 -2.46
C GLU A 26 -11.22 -0.26 -2.17
N GLU A 27 -11.08 0.61 -3.18
CA GLU A 27 -10.51 1.96 -3.10
C GLU A 27 -11.60 3.04 -2.97
N SER A 28 -12.88 2.68 -3.20
CA SER A 28 -13.96 3.65 -3.43
C SER A 28 -14.07 4.67 -2.30
N PHE A 29 -14.14 4.21 -1.05
CA PHE A 29 -14.30 5.11 0.11
C PHE A 29 -13.24 6.22 0.11
N ASN A 30 -11.95 5.86 0.05
CA ASN A 30 -10.89 6.88 0.13
C ASN A 30 -10.87 7.76 -1.12
N MET A 31 -11.12 7.18 -2.30
CA MET A 31 -11.13 7.92 -3.54
C MET A 31 -12.25 8.98 -3.56
N GLN A 32 -13.46 8.59 -3.16
CA GLN A 32 -14.62 9.49 -3.08
C GLN A 32 -14.44 10.50 -1.95
N ALA A 33 -13.95 10.09 -0.78
CA ALA A 33 -13.66 11.02 0.31
C ALA A 33 -12.63 12.09 -0.10
N ILE A 34 -11.57 11.73 -0.83
CA ILE A 34 -10.60 12.71 -1.36
C ILE A 34 -11.29 13.67 -2.33
N HIS A 35 -12.14 13.15 -3.23
CA HIS A 35 -12.94 14.00 -4.13
C HIS A 35 -13.77 15.02 -3.35
N ASP A 36 -14.52 14.54 -2.35
CA ASP A 36 -15.49 15.36 -1.62
C ASP A 36 -14.80 16.42 -0.77
N ILE A 37 -13.67 16.10 -0.13
CA ILE A 37 -12.86 17.07 0.60
C ILE A 37 -12.36 18.18 -0.33
N ILE A 38 -11.90 17.82 -1.54
CA ILE A 38 -11.35 18.79 -2.51
C ILE A 38 -12.45 19.67 -3.12
N ASN A 39 -13.61 19.10 -3.44
CA ASN A 39 -14.64 19.77 -4.24
C ASN A 39 -15.79 20.36 -3.41
N TYR A 40 -16.14 19.75 -2.27
CA TYR A 40 -17.22 20.20 -1.39
C TYR A 40 -16.70 20.83 -0.09
N GLY A 41 -15.45 20.58 0.30
CA GLY A 41 -14.85 21.20 1.48
C GLY A 41 -15.63 20.85 2.74
N PHE A 42 -16.17 21.85 3.45
CA PHE A 42 -16.92 21.65 4.69
C PHE A 42 -18.41 21.32 4.48
N ASP A 43 -18.90 21.26 3.24
CA ASP A 43 -20.28 20.91 2.93
C ASP A 43 -20.49 19.38 2.97
N ILE A 44 -20.50 18.83 4.19
CA ILE A 44 -20.53 17.38 4.45
C ILE A 44 -21.82 16.73 3.94
N ASP A 45 -22.91 17.49 3.83
CA ASP A 45 -24.19 16.98 3.34
C ASP A 45 -24.10 16.43 1.90
N LYS A 46 -23.09 16.85 1.14
CA LYS A 46 -22.83 16.41 -0.24
C LYS A 46 -21.88 15.22 -0.35
N TYR A 47 -21.36 14.71 0.77
CA TYR A 47 -20.35 13.66 0.71
C TYR A 47 -20.96 12.30 0.39
N ASP A 48 -20.26 11.55 -0.46
CA ASP A 48 -20.68 10.26 -1.02
C ASP A 48 -20.92 9.20 0.07
N HIS A 49 -20.15 9.22 1.17
CA HIS A 49 -20.27 8.23 2.25
C HIS A 49 -21.56 8.36 3.06
N LEU A 50 -22.30 9.48 2.97
CA LEU A 50 -23.61 9.60 3.61
C LEU A 50 -24.70 8.89 2.80
N GLU A 51 -24.57 8.90 1.47
CA GLU A 51 -25.47 8.18 0.56
C GLU A 51 -25.07 6.70 0.45
N PHE A 52 -23.76 6.43 0.38
CA PHE A 52 -23.17 5.10 0.21
C PHE A 52 -22.13 4.79 1.31
N PRO A 53 -22.56 4.55 2.57
CA PRO A 53 -21.66 4.39 3.72
C PRO A 53 -20.80 3.10 3.70
N GLY A 54 -21.10 2.15 2.82
CA GLY A 54 -20.47 0.83 2.84
C GLY A 54 -20.84 0.03 4.10
N VAL A 55 -20.18 -1.12 4.28
CA VAL A 55 -20.52 -2.07 5.36
C VAL A 55 -19.91 -1.68 6.71
N VAL A 56 -18.74 -1.05 6.69
CA VAL A 56 -18.02 -0.60 7.89
C VAL A 56 -17.41 0.76 7.62
N PRO A 57 -17.38 1.67 8.62
CA PRO A 57 -16.78 2.97 8.46
C PRO A 57 -15.27 2.86 8.23
N ARG A 58 -14.73 3.90 7.61
CA ARG A 58 -13.30 4.05 7.32
C ARG A 58 -12.86 5.43 7.77
N SER A 59 -11.57 5.58 8.11
CA SER A 59 -11.05 6.84 8.60
C SER A 59 -10.84 7.86 7.48
N PHE A 60 -11.28 9.10 7.72
CA PHE A 60 -11.07 10.30 6.90
C PHE A 60 -9.67 10.87 7.06
N LEU A 61 -8.88 10.48 8.08
CA LEU A 61 -7.52 11.02 8.28
C LEU A 61 -6.60 10.77 7.08
N GLY A 62 -6.73 9.61 6.43
CA GLY A 62 -6.03 9.31 5.19
C GLY A 62 -6.43 10.23 4.04
N PRO A 63 -7.71 10.21 3.63
CA PRO A 63 -8.25 11.12 2.62
C PRO A 63 -7.91 12.59 2.86
N LEU A 64 -8.03 13.08 4.10
CA LEU A 64 -7.68 14.45 4.48
C LEU A 64 -6.22 14.78 4.23
N ALA A 65 -5.29 13.91 4.65
CA ALA A 65 -3.88 14.11 4.41
C ALA A 65 -3.55 14.14 2.91
N VAL A 66 -4.17 13.25 2.13
CA VAL A 66 -4.00 13.23 0.67
C VAL A 66 -4.57 14.50 0.04
N ALA A 67 -5.80 14.88 0.39
CA ALA A 67 -6.46 16.09 -0.11
C ALA A 67 -5.68 17.35 0.24
N ALA A 68 -5.16 17.47 1.46
CA ALA A 68 -4.36 18.63 1.87
C ALA A 68 -3.09 18.79 1.03
N VAL A 69 -2.41 17.69 0.71
CA VAL A 69 -1.20 17.72 -0.12
C VAL A 69 -1.52 17.89 -1.61
N SER A 70 -2.61 17.31 -2.10
CA SER A 70 -3.01 17.38 -3.51
C SER A 70 -3.68 18.69 -3.90
N SER A 71 -4.35 19.38 -2.96
CA SER A 71 -5.15 20.59 -3.23
C SER A 71 -4.41 21.70 -3.98
N PRO A 72 -3.16 22.08 -3.63
CA PRO A 72 -2.43 23.11 -4.39
C PRO A 72 -2.22 22.73 -5.85
N PHE A 73 -1.96 21.45 -6.13
CA PHE A 73 -1.77 20.95 -7.49
C PHE A 73 -3.09 20.83 -8.25
N VAL A 74 -4.18 20.48 -7.55
CA VAL A 74 -5.53 20.50 -8.12
C VAL A 74 -5.94 21.93 -8.50
N LEU A 75 -5.64 22.92 -7.66
CA LEU A 75 -5.90 24.32 -7.99
C LEU A 75 -5.16 24.72 -9.28
N ILE A 76 -3.87 24.41 -9.39
CA ILE A 76 -3.09 24.65 -10.62
C ILE A 76 -3.72 23.92 -11.83
N SER A 77 -4.11 22.66 -11.67
CA SER A 77 -4.77 21.87 -12.70
C SER A 77 -6.06 22.54 -13.19
N ASN A 78 -6.90 23.01 -12.25
CA ASN A 78 -8.15 23.71 -12.57
C ASN A 78 -7.87 25.05 -13.28
N PHE A 79 -6.85 25.80 -12.88
CA PHE A 79 -6.44 27.04 -13.57
C PHE A 79 -5.98 26.79 -15.01
N THR A 80 -5.38 25.64 -15.31
CA THR A 80 -4.99 25.26 -16.68
C THR A 80 -6.15 24.76 -17.54
N GLY A 81 -7.38 24.69 -16.99
CA GLY A 81 -8.55 24.15 -17.68
C GLY A 81 -8.48 22.63 -17.88
N ALA A 82 -7.65 21.93 -17.10
CA ALA A 82 -7.57 20.47 -17.17
C ALA A 82 -8.87 19.82 -16.68
N SER A 83 -9.17 18.61 -17.20
CA SER A 83 -10.40 17.90 -16.84
C SER A 83 -10.43 17.54 -15.35
N LYS A 84 -11.64 17.42 -14.79
CA LYS A 84 -11.84 16.96 -13.40
C LYS A 84 -11.12 15.63 -13.11
N PHE A 85 -11.02 14.76 -14.11
CA PHE A 85 -10.31 13.48 -13.98
C PHE A 85 -8.80 13.63 -13.70
N ALA A 86 -8.18 14.76 -14.09
CA ALA A 86 -6.79 15.06 -13.72
C ALA A 86 -6.60 15.12 -12.19
N GLN A 87 -7.63 15.51 -11.44
CA GLN A 87 -7.59 15.53 -9.97
C GLN A 87 -7.40 14.13 -9.38
N GLN A 88 -7.98 13.09 -10.00
CA GLN A 88 -7.77 11.69 -9.59
C GLN A 88 -6.30 11.28 -9.77
N TYR A 89 -5.68 11.66 -10.88
CA TYR A 89 -4.24 11.42 -11.09
C TYR A 89 -3.39 12.11 -10.04
N ILE A 90 -3.69 13.36 -9.69
CA ILE A 90 -2.95 14.13 -8.68
C ILE A 90 -3.11 13.49 -7.29
N ALA A 91 -4.33 13.11 -6.91
CA ALA A 91 -4.60 12.42 -5.64
C ALA A 91 -3.83 11.08 -5.56
N ARG A 92 -3.90 10.26 -6.61
CA ARG A 92 -3.19 8.97 -6.67
C ARG A 92 -1.68 9.12 -6.73
N ALA A 93 -1.17 10.12 -7.46
CA ALA A 93 0.25 10.46 -7.48
C ALA A 93 0.73 10.87 -6.09
N THR A 94 -0.08 11.61 -5.33
CA THR A 94 0.24 12.00 -3.94
C THR A 94 0.43 10.76 -3.04
N VAL A 95 -0.48 9.78 -3.10
CA VAL A 95 -0.34 8.51 -2.38
C VAL A 95 0.88 7.72 -2.86
N GLY A 96 1.09 7.68 -4.18
CA GLY A 96 2.23 7.04 -4.82
C GLY A 96 3.57 7.62 -4.37
N LEU A 97 3.68 8.94 -4.33
CA LEU A 97 4.87 9.66 -3.88
C LEU A 97 5.14 9.41 -2.40
N ALA A 98 4.12 9.50 -1.54
CA ALA A 98 4.27 9.21 -0.11
C ALA A 98 4.78 7.79 0.14
N THR A 99 4.21 6.80 -0.58
CA THR A 99 4.63 5.40 -0.47
C THR A 99 6.03 5.18 -1.03
N ALA A 100 6.36 5.77 -2.18
CA ALA A 100 7.69 5.68 -2.80
C ALA A 100 8.78 6.33 -1.93
N ILE A 101 8.52 7.50 -1.34
CA ILE A 101 9.43 8.17 -0.40
C ILE A 101 9.65 7.27 0.83
N SER A 102 8.57 6.74 1.41
CA SER A 102 8.64 5.84 2.57
C SER A 102 9.41 4.56 2.24
N PHE A 103 9.24 4.01 1.04
CA PHE A 103 10.00 2.86 0.56
C PHE A 103 11.49 3.19 0.37
N ILE A 104 11.84 4.37 -0.16
CA ILE A 104 13.25 4.80 -0.26
C ILE A 104 13.86 4.99 1.13
N ILE A 105 13.12 5.55 2.09
CA ILE A 105 13.56 5.67 3.48
C ILE A 105 13.80 4.29 4.12
N PHE A 106 12.94 3.31 3.84
CA PHE A 106 13.17 1.92 4.23
C PHE A 106 14.41 1.32 3.55
N CYS A 107 14.57 1.50 2.24
CA CYS A 107 15.75 1.06 1.49
C CYS A 107 17.06 1.67 2.03
N ARG A 108 17.05 2.93 2.47
CA ARG A 108 18.19 3.58 3.13
C ARG A 108 18.47 3.01 4.52
N ALA A 109 17.46 2.56 5.26
CA ALA A 109 17.67 1.80 6.49
C ALA A 109 18.33 0.44 6.21
N ILE A 110 17.92 -0.24 5.13
CA ILE A 110 18.58 -1.47 4.67
C ILE A 110 20.04 -1.22 4.28
N ASP A 111 20.36 -0.08 3.65
CA ASP A 111 21.75 0.34 3.37
C ASP A 111 22.61 0.34 4.65
N SER A 112 22.07 0.94 5.72
CA SER A 112 22.78 1.06 7.01
C SER A 112 23.03 -0.30 7.68
N GLY A 113 22.14 -1.28 7.50
CA GLY A 113 22.25 -2.60 8.13
C GLY A 113 22.92 -3.68 7.27
N PHE A 114 22.69 -3.65 5.95
CA PHE A 114 23.07 -4.73 5.01
C PHE A 114 23.97 -4.25 3.86
N GLY A 115 24.21 -2.94 3.75
CA GLY A 115 25.10 -2.34 2.77
C GLY A 115 24.43 -1.92 1.46
N SER A 116 25.10 -1.02 0.72
CA SER A 116 24.53 -0.33 -0.44
C SER A 116 24.21 -1.25 -1.62
N ASN A 117 24.93 -2.37 -1.75
CA ASN A 117 24.64 -3.38 -2.77
C ASN A 117 23.28 -4.04 -2.53
N VAL A 118 22.95 -4.38 -1.28
CA VAL A 118 21.65 -4.98 -0.94
C VAL A 118 20.53 -3.97 -1.18
N LYS A 119 20.72 -2.70 -0.79
CA LYS A 119 19.77 -1.63 -1.11
C LYS A 119 19.48 -1.56 -2.62
N ASN A 120 20.53 -1.50 -3.44
CA ASN A 120 20.35 -1.36 -4.89
C ASN A 120 19.61 -2.56 -5.49
N TRP A 121 19.95 -3.78 -5.06
CA TRP A 121 19.22 -5.00 -5.49
C TRP A 121 17.77 -5.03 -5.00
N LEU A 122 17.49 -4.57 -3.78
CA LEU A 122 16.13 -4.46 -3.25
C LEU A 122 15.27 -3.54 -4.12
N ILE A 123 15.80 -2.38 -4.51
CA ILE A 123 15.10 -1.47 -5.40
C ILE A 123 14.86 -2.14 -6.76
N LEU A 124 15.89 -2.73 -7.38
CA LEU A 124 15.77 -3.38 -8.69
C LEU A 124 14.78 -4.56 -8.69
N VAL A 125 14.80 -5.41 -7.66
CA VAL A 125 13.82 -6.49 -7.49
C VAL A 125 12.42 -5.92 -7.37
N THR A 126 12.24 -4.89 -6.55
CA THR A 126 10.92 -4.34 -6.27
C THR A 126 10.33 -3.61 -7.48
N ILE A 127 11.10 -2.78 -8.18
CA ILE A 127 10.59 -2.04 -9.36
C ILE A 127 10.28 -2.95 -10.56
N THR A 128 10.87 -4.16 -10.60
CA THR A 128 10.58 -5.13 -11.65
C THR A 128 9.38 -6.02 -11.33
N GLN A 129 8.88 -6.00 -10.09
CA GLN A 129 7.69 -6.74 -9.66
C GLN A 129 6.41 -5.91 -9.77
N PHE A 130 5.33 -6.55 -10.21
CA PHE A 130 4.04 -5.90 -10.43
C PHE A 130 3.40 -5.38 -9.14
N HIS A 131 3.12 -6.27 -8.19
CA HIS A 131 2.14 -5.99 -7.14
C HIS A 131 2.53 -4.79 -6.26
N PHE A 132 3.75 -4.75 -5.73
CA PHE A 132 4.13 -3.67 -4.83
C PHE A 132 4.05 -2.29 -5.52
N VAL A 133 4.61 -2.16 -6.72
CA VAL A 133 4.64 -0.89 -7.47
C VAL A 133 3.25 -0.49 -7.96
N PHE A 134 2.46 -1.45 -8.46
CA PHE A 134 1.10 -1.23 -8.91
C PHE A 134 0.20 -0.68 -7.80
N TYR A 135 0.34 -1.20 -6.57
CA TYR A 135 -0.45 -0.74 -5.43
C TYR A 135 0.05 0.58 -4.83
N MET A 136 1.29 1.02 -5.05
CA MET A 136 1.84 2.25 -4.43
C MET A 136 0.95 3.49 -4.61
N SER A 137 0.30 3.64 -5.77
CA SER A 137 -0.53 4.82 -6.11
C SER A 137 -2.03 4.61 -5.87
N ARG A 138 -2.42 3.47 -5.28
CA ARG A 138 -3.83 3.12 -5.06
C ARG A 138 -4.31 3.62 -3.72
N THR A 139 -5.54 4.11 -3.67
CA THR A 139 -6.14 4.70 -2.45
C THR A 139 -6.70 3.64 -1.51
N LEU A 140 -6.00 2.51 -1.39
CA LEU A 140 -6.36 1.46 -0.48
C LEU A 140 -6.01 1.86 0.96
N PRO A 141 -6.85 1.54 1.96
CA PRO A 141 -6.47 1.69 3.37
C PRO A 141 -5.11 1.02 3.66
N ASN A 142 -4.84 -0.11 3.00
CA ASN A 142 -3.58 -0.83 3.11
C ASN A 142 -2.36 -0.03 2.63
N VAL A 143 -2.52 0.75 1.56
CA VAL A 143 -1.43 1.51 0.96
C VAL A 143 -1.18 2.79 1.77
N LEU A 144 -2.24 3.42 2.27
CA LEU A 144 -2.13 4.53 3.22
C LEU A 144 -1.38 4.08 4.48
N ALA A 145 -1.74 2.92 5.04
CA ALA A 145 -1.02 2.32 6.16
C ALA A 145 0.43 1.94 5.81
N LEU A 146 0.68 1.44 4.60
CA LEU A 146 1.99 0.94 4.15
C LEU A 146 3.09 2.00 4.24
N SER A 147 2.78 3.26 3.92
CA SER A 147 3.73 4.36 4.07
C SER A 147 4.26 4.46 5.52
N PHE A 148 3.35 4.45 6.49
CA PHE A 148 3.71 4.49 7.91
C PHE A 148 4.39 3.20 8.38
N VAL A 149 3.98 2.03 7.87
CA VAL A 149 4.65 0.75 8.18
C VAL A 149 6.11 0.77 7.70
N LEU A 150 6.40 1.28 6.51
CA LEU A 150 7.76 1.38 5.98
C LEU A 150 8.63 2.32 6.82
N LEU A 151 8.07 3.45 7.25
CA LEU A 151 8.74 4.38 8.17
C LEU A 151 8.95 3.74 9.56
N ALA A 152 7.98 2.95 10.04
CA ALA A 152 8.09 2.21 11.29
C ALA A 152 9.22 1.18 11.19
N LEU A 153 9.26 0.37 10.14
CA LEU A 153 10.34 -0.60 9.89
C LEU A 153 11.71 0.09 9.77
N SER A 154 11.77 1.25 9.11
CA SER A 154 12.99 2.07 9.05
C SER A 154 13.43 2.54 10.44
N SER A 155 12.48 3.00 11.27
CA SER A 155 12.76 3.43 12.65
C SER A 155 13.21 2.27 13.53
N TRP A 156 12.61 1.09 13.37
CA TRP A 156 13.01 -0.14 14.04
C TRP A 156 14.44 -0.56 13.69
N LEU A 157 14.79 -0.56 12.41
CA LEU A 157 16.14 -0.85 11.93
C LEU A 157 17.19 0.09 12.53
N HIS A 158 16.84 1.36 12.73
CA HIS A 158 17.70 2.36 13.39
C HIS A 158 17.61 2.37 14.93
N GLN A 159 16.92 1.39 15.54
CA GLN A 159 16.72 1.31 17.00
C GLN A 159 16.05 2.54 17.62
N LYS A 160 15.26 3.27 16.82
CA LYS A 160 14.50 4.46 17.24
C LYS A 160 13.10 4.05 17.74
N HIS A 161 13.04 3.34 18.86
CA HIS A 161 11.80 2.71 19.36
C HIS A 161 10.64 3.69 19.58
N GLY A 162 10.91 4.92 20.02
CA GLY A 162 9.84 5.92 20.22
C GLY A 162 9.11 6.24 18.90
N TYR A 163 9.86 6.57 17.85
CA TYR A 163 9.29 6.81 16.51
C TYR A 163 8.61 5.56 15.95
N PHE A 164 9.20 4.39 16.17
CA PHE A 164 8.59 3.11 15.77
C PHE A 164 7.22 2.89 16.42
N ILE A 165 7.06 3.16 17.73
CA ILE A 165 5.78 3.01 18.44
C ILE A 165 4.74 4.01 17.91
N TRP A 166 5.10 5.27 17.72
CA TRP A 166 4.18 6.29 17.18
C TRP A 166 3.71 5.95 15.76
N LEU A 167 4.63 5.59 14.87
CA LEU A 167 4.30 5.20 13.49
C LEU A 167 3.47 3.91 13.44
N SER A 168 3.77 2.94 14.32
CA SER A 168 2.96 1.73 14.46
C SER A 168 1.57 2.04 14.97
N GLY A 169 1.44 2.96 15.94
CA GLY A 169 0.16 3.45 16.43
C GLY A 169 -0.67 4.08 15.31
N VAL A 170 -0.08 4.92 14.46
CA VAL A 170 -0.76 5.51 13.30
C VAL A 170 -1.27 4.39 12.37
N SER A 171 -0.42 3.43 12.02
CA SER A 171 -0.81 2.31 11.16
C SER A 171 -1.95 1.46 11.76
N VAL A 172 -1.91 1.17 13.07
CA VAL A 172 -2.86 0.26 13.74
C VAL A 172 -4.17 0.94 14.13
N ILE A 173 -4.11 2.12 14.75
CA ILE A 173 -5.27 2.78 15.36
C ILE A 173 -6.10 3.51 14.30
N ILE A 174 -5.45 4.13 13.30
CA ILE A 174 -6.12 4.97 12.30
C ILE A 174 -6.52 4.16 11.06
N PHE A 175 -5.62 3.29 10.58
CA PHE A 175 -5.79 2.68 9.26
C PHE A 175 -6.19 1.22 9.27
N ARG A 176 -5.46 0.37 10.02
CA ARG A 176 -5.63 -1.08 9.97
C ARG A 176 -5.23 -1.75 11.27
N PHE A 177 -6.24 -2.12 12.05
CA PHE A 177 -6.01 -2.79 13.33
C PHE A 177 -5.23 -4.11 13.20
N ASP A 178 -5.42 -4.85 12.10
CA ASP A 178 -4.74 -6.13 11.85
C ASP A 178 -3.20 -6.05 11.82
N LEU A 179 -2.64 -4.87 11.59
CA LEU A 179 -1.19 -4.63 11.65
C LEU A 179 -0.60 -4.84 13.03
N VAL A 180 -1.42 -4.91 14.09
CA VAL A 180 -0.98 -5.33 15.43
C VAL A 180 -0.30 -6.70 15.39
N MET A 181 -0.73 -7.60 14.50
CA MET A 181 -0.10 -8.92 14.35
C MET A 181 1.32 -8.81 13.78
N PHE A 182 1.60 -7.85 12.90
CA PHE A 182 2.95 -7.69 12.34
C PHE A 182 3.86 -6.86 13.25
N LEU A 183 3.43 -5.66 13.59
CA LEU A 183 4.22 -4.70 14.37
C LEU A 183 4.31 -5.13 15.84
N GLY A 184 3.29 -5.79 16.36
CA GLY A 184 3.31 -6.38 17.70
C GLY A 184 4.34 -7.51 17.84
N LEU A 185 4.51 -8.37 16.82
CA LEU A 185 5.57 -9.39 16.83
C LEU A 185 6.97 -8.76 16.91
N ILE A 186 7.18 -7.63 16.23
CA ILE A 186 8.43 -6.88 16.32
C ILE A 186 8.61 -6.32 17.73
N ILE A 187 7.58 -5.69 18.31
CA ILE A 187 7.63 -5.15 19.69
C ILE A 187 7.96 -6.26 20.70
N VAL A 188 7.27 -7.41 20.61
CA VAL A 188 7.52 -8.56 21.51
C VAL A 188 8.96 -9.01 21.40
N ASN A 189 9.52 -9.09 20.19
CA ASN A 189 10.92 -9.45 20.00
C ASN A 189 11.89 -8.41 20.59
N GLU A 190 11.61 -7.11 20.45
CA GLU A 190 12.42 -6.03 21.04
C GLU A 190 12.38 -6.02 22.58
N LEU A 191 11.21 -6.30 23.17
CA LEU A 191 11.03 -6.45 24.61
C LEU A 191 11.77 -7.69 25.12
N ALA A 192 11.60 -8.84 24.46
CA ALA A 192 12.25 -10.10 24.83
C ALA A 192 13.78 -10.01 24.72
N ALA A 193 14.30 -9.25 23.75
CA ALA A 193 15.72 -9.01 23.61
C ALA A 193 16.27 -7.92 24.55
N GLY A 194 15.43 -7.29 25.38
CA GLY A 194 15.84 -6.23 26.32
C GLY A 194 16.26 -4.91 25.67
N ARG A 195 16.03 -4.73 24.36
CA ARG A 195 16.36 -3.49 23.63
C ARG A 195 15.33 -2.38 23.91
N LEU A 196 14.09 -2.78 24.20
CA LEU A 196 13.02 -1.89 24.63
C LEU A 196 12.63 -2.18 26.09
N GLY A 197 12.73 -1.16 26.95
CA GLY A 197 12.28 -1.28 28.34
C GLY A 197 10.75 -1.28 28.46
N VAL A 198 10.19 -2.19 29.26
CA VAL A 198 8.73 -2.37 29.44
C VAL A 198 8.05 -1.08 29.89
N ILE A 199 8.60 -0.38 30.88
CA ILE A 199 8.02 0.88 31.39
C ILE A 199 7.97 1.94 30.29
N ARG A 200 9.06 2.09 29.54
CA ARG A 200 9.14 3.05 28.43
C ARG A 200 8.16 2.69 27.32
N PHE A 201 8.03 1.40 27.00
CA PHE A 201 7.07 0.91 26.02
C PHE A 201 5.63 1.25 26.43
N VAL A 202 5.24 0.90 27.66
CA VAL A 202 3.89 1.16 28.18
C VAL A 202 3.61 2.66 28.21
N ALA A 203 4.50 3.48 28.78
CA ALA A 203 4.32 4.92 28.84
C ALA A 203 4.17 5.54 27.44
N THR A 204 5.03 5.17 26.49
CA THR A 204 4.96 5.70 25.11
C THR A 204 3.69 5.25 24.41
N THR A 205 3.28 4.00 24.59
CA THR A 205 2.08 3.43 23.95
C THR A 205 0.80 4.03 24.51
N VAL A 206 0.71 4.28 25.81
CA VAL A 206 -0.45 4.95 26.43
C VAL A 206 -0.59 6.38 25.89
N VAL A 207 0.50 7.14 25.85
CA VAL A 207 0.49 8.51 25.31
C VAL A 207 0.13 8.51 23.83
N ALA A 208 0.83 7.71 23.01
CA ALA A 208 0.57 7.61 21.57
C ALA A 208 -0.85 7.12 21.29
N GLY A 209 -1.30 6.07 21.98
CA GLY A 209 -2.63 5.52 21.85
C GLY A 209 -3.72 6.52 22.19
N THR A 210 -3.60 7.25 23.29
CA THR A 210 -4.58 8.27 23.70
C THR A 210 -4.67 9.40 22.68
N VAL A 211 -3.52 9.92 22.22
CA VAL A 211 -3.47 11.01 21.24
C VAL A 211 -4.05 10.58 19.90
N LEU A 212 -3.64 9.41 19.39
CA LEU A 212 -4.09 8.92 18.09
C LEU A 212 -5.56 8.50 18.10
N LEU A 213 -6.02 7.87 19.19
CA LEU A 213 -7.43 7.51 19.37
C LEU A 213 -8.29 8.77 19.48
N GLY A 214 -7.86 9.77 20.25
CA GLY A 214 -8.54 11.05 20.33
C GLY A 214 -8.63 11.75 18.97
N LEU A 215 -7.57 11.70 18.17
CA LEU A 215 -7.53 12.26 16.82
C LEU A 215 -8.53 11.58 15.87
N THR A 216 -8.48 10.24 15.75
CA THR A 216 -9.42 9.50 14.86
C THR A 216 -10.85 9.65 15.34
N VAL A 217 -11.14 9.52 16.63
CA VAL A 217 -12.51 9.67 17.14
C VAL A 217 -13.04 11.07 16.86
N THR A 218 -12.25 12.12 17.09
CA THR A 218 -12.71 13.50 16.87
C THR A 218 -12.97 13.78 15.39
N VAL A 219 -12.00 13.46 14.53
CA VAL A 219 -12.09 13.75 13.09
C VAL A 219 -13.15 12.88 12.43
N ASP A 220 -13.11 11.57 12.68
CA ASP A 220 -14.02 10.65 12.01
C ASP A 220 -15.46 10.83 12.50
N SER A 221 -15.69 11.13 13.78
CA SER A 221 -17.04 11.41 14.26
C SER A 221 -17.67 12.65 13.63
N TYR A 222 -16.84 13.66 13.27
CA TYR A 222 -17.29 14.84 12.55
C TYR A 222 -17.78 14.48 11.14
N PHE A 223 -16.99 13.74 10.36
CA PHE A 223 -17.37 13.35 8.99
C PHE A 223 -18.54 12.35 8.96
N TRP A 224 -18.56 11.40 9.89
CA TRP A 224 -19.62 10.39 9.98
C TRP A 224 -20.87 10.85 10.73
N LYS A 225 -20.88 12.08 11.25
CA LYS A 225 -22.02 12.68 12.00
C LYS A 225 -22.50 11.84 13.19
N ARG A 226 -21.63 10.99 13.75
CA ARG A 226 -21.92 10.16 14.93
C ARG A 226 -20.63 9.81 15.63
N TRP A 227 -20.69 9.61 16.95
CA TRP A 227 -19.52 9.21 17.73
C TRP A 227 -19.05 7.80 17.32
N LEU A 228 -17.82 7.67 16.83
CA LEU A 228 -17.27 6.37 16.46
C LEU A 228 -15.74 6.35 16.40
N TRP A 229 -15.20 5.14 16.44
CA TRP A 229 -13.81 4.85 16.06
C TRP A 229 -13.85 3.86 14.88
N PRO A 230 -13.43 4.25 13.65
CA PRO A 230 -13.68 3.44 12.47
C PRO A 230 -13.07 2.04 12.57
N GLU A 231 -11.78 1.97 12.93
CA GLU A 231 -11.08 0.69 13.05
C GLU A 231 -11.59 -0.15 14.24
N GLY A 232 -12.16 0.48 15.27
CA GLY A 232 -12.85 -0.21 16.36
C GLY A 232 -14.10 -0.96 15.88
N GLU A 233 -14.90 -0.33 15.02
CA GLU A 233 -16.07 -0.98 14.41
C GLU A 233 -15.67 -2.07 13.41
N VAL A 234 -14.60 -1.85 12.63
CA VAL A 234 -14.03 -2.86 11.73
C VAL A 234 -13.54 -4.09 12.53
N MET A 235 -12.87 -3.87 13.66
CA MET A 235 -12.44 -4.93 14.57
C MET A 235 -13.65 -5.69 15.12
N TRP A 236 -14.65 -4.96 15.62
CA TRP A 236 -15.89 -5.57 16.15
C TRP A 236 -16.58 -6.44 15.09
N PHE A 237 -16.77 -5.91 13.88
CA PHE A 237 -17.41 -6.61 12.78
C PHE A 237 -16.65 -7.88 12.37
N ASN A 238 -15.32 -7.81 12.24
CA ASN A 238 -14.55 -8.94 11.73
C ASN A 238 -14.20 -9.97 12.79
N VAL A 239 -13.83 -9.53 14.00
CA VAL A 239 -13.33 -10.40 15.07
C VAL A 239 -14.46 -10.90 15.97
N VAL A 240 -15.38 -10.02 16.36
CA VAL A 240 -16.44 -10.38 17.32
C VAL A 240 -17.65 -10.98 16.61
N LEU A 241 -18.11 -10.36 15.52
CA LEU A 241 -19.24 -10.89 14.75
C LEU A 241 -18.84 -11.99 13.76
N ASN A 242 -17.53 -12.23 13.60
CA ASN A 242 -16.96 -13.22 12.68
C ASN A 242 -17.49 -13.10 11.23
N LYS A 243 -17.81 -11.88 10.79
CA LYS A 243 -18.41 -11.62 9.46
C LYS A 243 -17.41 -11.59 8.31
N SER A 244 -16.13 -11.85 8.60
CA SER A 244 -15.09 -11.90 7.57
C SER A 244 -15.35 -13.01 6.54
N SER A 245 -15.96 -14.14 6.93
CA SER A 245 -16.27 -15.26 6.04
C SER A 245 -17.27 -14.93 4.93
N ASP A 246 -18.11 -13.91 5.14
CA ASP A 246 -19.15 -13.51 4.19
C ASP A 246 -18.55 -12.96 2.88
N TRP A 247 -17.26 -12.59 2.90
CA TRP A 247 -16.49 -12.12 1.75
C TRP A 247 -15.70 -13.23 1.04
N GLY A 248 -16.05 -14.49 1.31
CA GLY A 248 -15.40 -15.68 0.76
C GLY A 248 -14.20 -16.14 1.58
N THR A 249 -13.97 -17.46 1.57
CA THR A 249 -12.94 -18.10 2.38
C THR A 249 -11.86 -18.75 1.53
N SER A 250 -10.62 -18.75 2.02
CA SER A 250 -9.49 -19.42 1.37
C SER A 250 -8.72 -20.33 2.35
N PRO A 251 -8.11 -21.43 1.87
CA PRO A 251 -7.35 -22.36 2.71
C PRO A 251 -6.23 -21.69 3.52
N PHE A 252 -5.80 -22.31 4.61
CA PHE A 252 -4.75 -21.78 5.50
C PHE A 252 -3.46 -21.40 4.74
N LEU A 253 -2.99 -22.26 3.84
CA LEU A 253 -1.75 -22.05 3.09
C LEU A 253 -1.88 -21.14 1.86
N TRP A 254 -3.06 -20.53 1.62
CA TRP A 254 -3.32 -19.74 0.41
C TRP A 254 -2.31 -18.61 0.18
N TYR A 255 -1.85 -17.96 1.24
CA TYR A 255 -0.80 -16.96 1.13
C TYR A 255 0.51 -17.52 0.56
N PHE A 256 0.89 -18.75 0.94
CA PHE A 256 2.16 -19.36 0.54
C PHE A 256 2.14 -19.88 -0.90
N TYR A 257 1.08 -20.57 -1.33
CA TYR A 257 1.02 -21.15 -2.67
C TYR A 257 0.42 -20.21 -3.73
N SER A 258 -0.35 -19.19 -3.34
CA SER A 258 -1.02 -18.28 -4.28
C SER A 258 -0.49 -16.86 -4.22
N VAL A 259 -0.36 -16.27 -3.03
CA VAL A 259 -0.02 -14.83 -2.93
C VAL A 259 1.47 -14.59 -3.10
N LEU A 260 2.33 -15.25 -2.33
CA LEU A 260 3.77 -15.03 -2.40
C LEU A 260 4.34 -15.28 -3.81
N PRO A 261 3.94 -16.33 -4.55
CA PRO A 261 4.41 -16.54 -5.92
C PRO A 261 3.96 -15.44 -6.89
N ARG A 262 2.73 -14.93 -6.76
CA ARG A 262 2.23 -13.82 -7.58
C ARG A 262 2.89 -12.50 -7.23
N ALA A 263 3.03 -12.21 -5.93
CA ALA A 263 3.57 -10.95 -5.42
C ALA A 263 5.06 -10.78 -5.73
N LEU A 264 5.85 -11.83 -5.49
CA LEU A 264 7.30 -11.79 -5.58
C LEU A 264 7.83 -12.29 -6.94
N SER A 265 6.94 -12.87 -7.76
CA SER A 265 7.26 -13.43 -9.07
C SER A 265 8.46 -14.40 -8.99
N VAL A 266 9.29 -14.43 -10.03
CA VAL A 266 10.46 -15.31 -10.16
C VAL A 266 11.47 -15.08 -9.03
N SER A 267 11.49 -13.89 -8.42
CA SER A 267 12.40 -13.57 -7.31
C SER A 267 12.12 -14.34 -6.02
N LEU A 268 10.97 -15.01 -5.89
CA LEU A 268 10.68 -15.88 -4.75
C LEU A 268 11.71 -17.01 -4.60
N ILE A 269 12.26 -17.52 -5.71
CA ILE A 269 13.27 -18.60 -5.71
C ILE A 269 14.56 -18.17 -4.98
N LEU A 270 14.84 -16.86 -4.92
CA LEU A 270 16.02 -16.31 -4.26
C LEU A 270 15.87 -16.23 -2.73
N VAL A 271 14.66 -16.34 -2.19
CA VAL A 271 14.42 -16.17 -0.76
C VAL A 271 15.13 -17.25 0.08
N PRO A 272 15.00 -18.57 -0.20
CA PRO A 272 15.75 -19.60 0.53
C PRO A 272 17.27 -19.43 0.39
N VAL A 273 17.75 -19.03 -0.79
CA VAL A 273 19.17 -18.76 -1.03
C VAL A 273 19.67 -17.58 -0.19
N GLY A 274 18.86 -16.53 -0.07
CA GLY A 274 19.15 -15.36 0.75
C GLY A 274 19.27 -15.70 2.23
N VAL A 275 18.33 -16.52 2.74
CA VAL A 275 18.39 -17.04 4.13
C VAL A 275 19.66 -17.86 4.35
N TYR A 276 20.01 -18.74 3.42
CA TYR A 276 21.19 -19.59 3.54
C TYR A 276 22.50 -18.78 3.54
N LEU A 277 22.63 -17.81 2.61
CA LEU A 277 23.84 -17.01 2.45
C LEU A 277 23.98 -15.89 3.49
N THR A 278 22.87 -15.35 3.98
CA THR A 278 22.83 -14.14 4.82
C THR A 278 21.99 -14.37 6.07
N ARG A 279 22.45 -15.24 6.98
CA ARG A 279 21.66 -15.69 8.14
C ARG A 279 21.10 -14.56 9.02
N HIS A 280 21.81 -13.44 9.16
CA HIS A 280 21.35 -12.31 9.97
C HIS A 280 20.10 -11.62 9.40
N VAL A 281 19.75 -11.81 8.12
CA VAL A 281 18.50 -11.28 7.53
C VAL A 281 17.24 -11.89 8.15
N MET A 282 17.38 -13.02 8.86
CA MET A 282 16.27 -13.67 9.57
C MET A 282 15.65 -12.78 10.64
N ILE A 283 16.37 -11.79 11.18
CA ILE A 283 15.80 -10.82 12.12
C ILE A 283 14.63 -10.05 11.49
N LEU A 284 14.71 -9.77 10.19
CA LEU A 284 13.65 -9.12 9.41
C LEU A 284 12.58 -10.11 8.97
N LEU A 285 12.98 -11.31 8.51
CA LEU A 285 12.07 -12.27 7.90
C LEU A 285 11.13 -12.93 8.92
N TRP A 286 11.57 -13.21 10.14
CA TRP A 286 10.76 -13.93 11.13
C TRP A 286 9.44 -13.22 11.49
N PRO A 287 9.42 -11.92 11.82
CA PRO A 287 8.16 -11.20 12.07
C PRO A 287 7.23 -11.21 10.85
N ALA A 288 7.78 -11.12 9.64
CA ALA A 288 6.98 -11.14 8.41
C ALA A 288 6.33 -12.52 8.17
N LEU A 289 7.07 -13.61 8.38
CA LEU A 289 6.52 -14.97 8.29
C LEU A 289 5.50 -15.24 9.40
N GLY A 290 5.79 -14.81 10.62
CA GLY A 290 4.85 -14.89 11.74
C GLY A 290 3.55 -14.15 11.45
N TYR A 291 3.62 -12.95 10.88
CA TYR A 291 2.45 -12.20 10.44
C TYR A 291 1.63 -12.95 9.40
N ILE A 292 2.27 -13.51 8.36
CA ILE A 292 1.57 -14.29 7.32
C ILE A 292 0.89 -15.52 7.94
N LEU A 293 1.55 -16.23 8.86
CA LEU A 293 0.98 -17.41 9.53
C LEU A 293 -0.21 -17.05 10.43
N LEU A 294 -0.11 -15.96 11.20
CA LEU A 294 -1.22 -15.48 12.02
C LEU A 294 -2.40 -15.03 11.15
N PHE A 295 -2.13 -14.26 10.09
CA PHE A 295 -3.17 -13.82 9.16
C PHE A 295 -3.79 -14.99 8.38
N SER A 296 -3.02 -16.06 8.13
CA SER A 296 -3.50 -17.29 7.50
C SER A 296 -4.63 -18.00 8.28
N LEU A 297 -4.76 -17.73 9.59
CA LEU A 297 -5.85 -18.24 10.42
C LEU A 297 -7.20 -17.59 10.09
N LEU A 298 -7.20 -16.39 9.51
CA LEU A 298 -8.44 -15.69 9.15
C LEU A 298 -9.10 -16.33 7.93
N PRO A 299 -10.43 -16.55 7.91
CA PRO A 299 -11.11 -17.22 6.81
C PRO A 299 -10.93 -16.48 5.48
N HIS A 300 -11.18 -15.17 5.48
CA HIS A 300 -11.08 -14.32 4.32
C HIS A 300 -9.65 -13.80 4.12
N LYS A 301 -9.17 -13.88 2.88
CA LYS A 301 -7.78 -13.61 2.53
C LYS A 301 -7.70 -12.84 1.23
N GLU A 302 -6.91 -11.78 1.25
CA GLU A 302 -6.59 -11.01 0.07
C GLU A 302 -5.11 -10.67 0.03
N LEU A 303 -4.57 -10.51 -1.17
CA LEU A 303 -3.15 -10.23 -1.39
C LEU A 303 -2.70 -8.94 -0.69
N ARG A 304 -3.52 -7.89 -0.74
CA ARG A 304 -3.19 -6.59 -0.14
C ARG A 304 -3.08 -6.61 1.39
N PHE A 305 -3.64 -7.62 2.06
CA PHE A 305 -3.54 -7.72 3.52
C PHE A 305 -2.12 -8.02 3.99
N ILE A 306 -1.30 -8.69 3.18
CA ILE A 306 0.08 -9.02 3.52
C ILE A 306 1.13 -8.18 2.76
N ILE A 307 0.71 -7.11 2.07
CA ILE A 307 1.59 -6.27 1.22
C ILE A 307 2.78 -5.68 2.00
N TYR A 308 2.62 -5.46 3.30
CA TYR A 308 3.65 -4.97 4.22
C TYR A 308 4.89 -5.86 4.30
N THR A 309 4.73 -7.14 4.01
CA THR A 309 5.81 -8.12 4.05
C THR A 309 6.65 -8.12 2.78
N PHE A 310 6.15 -7.58 1.66
CA PHE A 310 6.84 -7.71 0.37
C PHE A 310 8.21 -7.04 0.36
N PRO A 311 8.38 -5.79 0.86
CA PRO A 311 9.70 -5.15 0.94
C PRO A 311 10.69 -5.92 1.84
N VAL A 312 10.17 -6.54 2.90
CA VAL A 312 10.96 -7.36 3.82
C VAL A 312 11.45 -8.63 3.13
N ILE A 313 10.56 -9.37 2.46
CA ILE A 313 10.92 -10.61 1.76
C ILE A 313 11.82 -10.30 0.55
N ASN A 314 11.57 -9.21 -0.16
CA ASN A 314 12.45 -8.73 -1.23
C ASN A 314 13.85 -8.37 -0.72
N THR A 315 13.99 -7.90 0.53
CA THR A 315 15.31 -7.67 1.13
C THR A 315 16.09 -8.97 1.22
N VAL A 316 15.44 -10.08 1.56
CA VAL A 316 16.07 -11.42 1.60
C VAL A 316 16.53 -11.85 0.21
N ALA A 317 15.70 -11.68 -0.81
CA ALA A 317 16.08 -11.95 -2.20
C ALA A 317 17.25 -11.05 -2.66
N ALA A 318 17.25 -9.78 -2.24
CA ALA A 318 18.32 -8.84 -2.55
C ALA A 318 19.65 -9.20 -1.87
N CYS A 319 19.62 -9.75 -0.65
CA CYS A 319 20.81 -10.31 0.00
C CYS A 319 21.41 -11.47 -0.80
N ALA A 320 20.58 -12.34 -1.37
CA ALA A 320 21.04 -13.43 -2.24
C ALA A 320 21.76 -12.86 -3.48
N LEU A 321 21.11 -11.93 -4.20
CA LEU A 321 21.67 -11.30 -5.40
C LEU A 321 22.97 -10.56 -5.10
N SER A 322 23.01 -9.79 -4.00
CA SER A 322 24.21 -9.07 -3.57
C SER A 322 25.38 -10.02 -3.35
N THR A 323 25.16 -11.11 -2.60
CA THR A 323 26.21 -12.08 -2.28
C THR A 323 26.67 -12.85 -3.52
N LEU A 324 25.76 -13.29 -4.38
CA LEU A 324 26.09 -13.98 -5.63
C LEU A 324 26.88 -13.05 -6.56
N TRP A 325 26.42 -11.80 -6.73
CA TRP A 325 27.06 -10.81 -7.58
C TRP A 325 28.46 -10.44 -7.11
N GLN A 326 28.67 -10.24 -5.81
CA GLN A 326 30.01 -9.93 -5.26
C GLN A 326 31.00 -11.09 -5.46
N ASN A 327 30.51 -12.33 -5.46
CA ASN A 327 31.35 -13.53 -5.63
C ASN A 327 31.58 -13.94 -7.09
N ARG A 328 31.07 -13.18 -8.08
CA ARG A 328 31.13 -13.53 -9.52
C ARG A 328 32.54 -13.71 -10.07
N GLY A 329 33.54 -13.05 -9.49
CA GLY A 329 34.93 -13.12 -9.96
C GLY A 329 35.70 -14.36 -9.48
N LYS A 330 35.14 -15.14 -8.54
CA LYS A 330 35.87 -16.24 -7.89
C LYS A 330 35.91 -17.54 -8.70
N SER A 331 34.94 -17.79 -9.59
CA SER A 331 34.97 -18.89 -10.55
C SER A 331 33.97 -18.68 -11.68
N VAL A 332 34.15 -19.40 -12.80
CA VAL A 332 33.20 -19.40 -13.92
C VAL A 332 31.79 -19.81 -13.46
N TRP A 333 31.67 -20.84 -12.62
CA TRP A 333 30.39 -21.26 -12.06
C TRP A 333 29.71 -20.16 -11.23
N ARG A 334 30.47 -19.44 -10.39
CA ARG A 334 29.91 -18.32 -9.61
C ARG A 334 29.53 -17.14 -10.50
N LYS A 335 30.26 -16.91 -11.59
CA LYS A 335 29.89 -15.92 -12.62
C LYS A 335 28.57 -16.30 -13.29
N LEU A 336 28.40 -17.55 -13.70
CA LEU A 336 27.15 -18.06 -14.29
C LEU A 336 25.98 -17.96 -13.31
N LEU A 337 26.17 -18.34 -12.04
CA LEU A 337 25.14 -18.20 -11.00
C LEU A 337 24.75 -16.73 -10.77
N ALA A 338 25.73 -15.83 -10.68
CA ALA A 338 25.47 -14.41 -10.52
C ALA A 338 24.66 -13.86 -11.72
N LEU A 339 25.09 -14.15 -12.95
CA LEU A 339 24.38 -13.73 -14.16
C LEU A 339 22.98 -14.34 -14.25
N GLY A 340 22.85 -15.65 -14.01
CA GLY A 340 21.56 -16.35 -14.02
C GLY A 340 20.60 -15.80 -12.97
N SER A 341 21.07 -15.52 -11.76
CA SER A 341 20.26 -14.90 -10.70
C SER A 341 19.81 -13.48 -11.05
N SER A 342 20.69 -12.67 -11.67
CA SER A 342 20.34 -11.34 -12.17
C SER A 342 19.33 -11.39 -13.33
N CYS A 343 19.41 -12.40 -14.19
CA CYS A 343 18.45 -12.62 -15.28
C CYS A 343 17.02 -12.90 -14.78
N LEU A 344 16.83 -13.32 -13.52
CA LEU A 344 15.49 -13.46 -12.94
C LEU A 344 14.72 -12.13 -12.89
N LEU A 345 15.41 -10.98 -12.90
CA LEU A 345 14.78 -9.68 -13.03
C LEU A 345 14.08 -9.50 -14.39
N LEU A 346 14.61 -10.10 -15.47
CA LEU A 346 13.93 -10.10 -16.76
C LEU A 346 12.64 -10.92 -16.68
N GLY A 347 12.67 -12.04 -15.96
CA GLY A 347 11.47 -12.82 -15.64
C GLY A 347 10.43 -12.00 -14.89
N ASN A 348 10.84 -11.22 -13.87
CA ASN A 348 9.96 -10.28 -13.19
C ASN A 348 9.35 -9.27 -14.19
N VAL A 349 10.15 -8.64 -15.05
CA VAL A 349 9.67 -7.68 -16.05
C VAL A 349 8.63 -8.31 -16.98
N VAL A 350 8.87 -9.53 -17.50
CA VAL A 350 7.90 -10.23 -18.35
C VAL A 350 6.59 -10.49 -17.61
N THR A 351 6.66 -11.00 -16.37
CA THR A 351 5.45 -11.22 -15.56
C THR A 351 4.72 -9.91 -15.24
N THR A 352 5.46 -8.83 -15.01
CA THR A 352 4.92 -7.52 -14.68
C THR A 352 4.23 -6.89 -15.88
N SER A 353 4.84 -6.97 -17.07
CA SER A 353 4.20 -6.53 -18.31
C SER A 353 2.90 -7.29 -18.57
N GLY A 354 2.89 -8.62 -18.35
CA GLY A 354 1.68 -9.44 -18.48
C GLY A 354 0.57 -9.03 -17.50
N PHE A 355 0.89 -8.91 -16.21
CA PHE A 355 -0.08 -8.45 -15.21
C PHE A 355 -0.56 -7.03 -15.46
N LEU A 356 0.31 -6.12 -15.89
CA LEU A 356 -0.04 -4.74 -16.18
C LEU A 356 -0.97 -4.64 -17.40
N PHE A 357 -0.72 -5.45 -18.43
CA PHE A 357 -1.63 -5.57 -19.58
C PHE A 357 -3.03 -6.04 -19.16
N ILE A 358 -3.11 -7.08 -18.33
CA ILE A 358 -4.39 -7.59 -17.80
C ILE A 358 -5.06 -6.52 -16.93
N ALA A 359 -4.30 -5.88 -16.04
CA ALA A 359 -4.82 -4.86 -15.14
C ALA A 359 -5.37 -3.65 -15.90
N HIS A 360 -4.71 -3.19 -16.96
CA HIS A 360 -5.19 -2.09 -17.79
C HIS A 360 -6.63 -2.30 -18.30
N HIS A 361 -6.94 -3.53 -18.72
CA HIS A 361 -8.26 -3.90 -19.24
C HIS A 361 -9.30 -4.24 -18.15
N ASN A 362 -8.91 -4.25 -16.88
CA ASN A 362 -9.80 -4.64 -15.79
C ASN A 362 -10.60 -3.44 -15.22
N TYR A 363 -10.98 -2.46 -16.06
CA TYR A 363 -11.76 -1.29 -15.65
C TYR A 363 -12.86 -0.91 -16.65
N PRO A 364 -13.78 -1.84 -16.97
CA PRO A 364 -14.83 -1.60 -17.96
C PRO A 364 -15.73 -0.40 -17.62
N GLY A 365 -16.08 -0.18 -16.35
CA GLY A 365 -16.91 0.97 -15.96
C GLY A 365 -16.22 2.32 -16.18
N GLY A 366 -14.93 2.42 -15.83
CA GLY A 366 -14.14 3.62 -16.13
C GLY A 366 -13.99 3.88 -17.63
N GLN A 367 -13.78 2.81 -18.41
CA GLN A 367 -13.70 2.89 -19.86
C GLN A 367 -15.06 3.29 -20.49
N ALA A 368 -16.17 2.77 -19.96
CA ALA A 368 -17.51 3.14 -20.39
C ALA A 368 -17.77 4.63 -20.18
N MET A 369 -17.40 5.19 -19.02
CA MET A 369 -17.50 6.64 -18.78
C MET A 369 -16.66 7.45 -19.77
N HIS A 370 -15.43 7.02 -20.06
CA HIS A 370 -14.59 7.70 -21.04
C HIS A 370 -15.21 7.69 -22.44
N VAL A 371 -15.74 6.54 -22.88
CA VAL A 371 -16.40 6.42 -24.18
C VAL A 371 -17.68 7.24 -24.23
N LEU A 372 -18.48 7.23 -23.16
CA LEU A 372 -19.72 8.03 -23.05
C LEU A 372 -19.45 9.53 -23.21
N HIS A 373 -18.47 10.07 -22.47
CA HIS A 373 -18.08 11.49 -22.59
C HIS A 373 -17.57 11.86 -23.97
N HIS A 374 -17.01 10.90 -24.72
CA HIS A 374 -16.56 11.13 -26.09
C HIS A 374 -17.71 11.11 -27.10
N LEU A 375 -18.65 10.17 -26.95
CA LEU A 375 -19.79 10.01 -27.86
C LEU A 375 -20.83 11.11 -27.70
N GLU A 376 -21.13 11.50 -26.46
CA GLU A 376 -22.20 12.47 -26.15
C GLU A 376 -21.66 13.89 -25.87
N HIS A 377 -20.44 14.22 -26.32
CA HIS A 377 -19.76 15.48 -25.97
C HIS A 377 -20.62 16.74 -26.17
N ASP A 378 -21.38 16.80 -27.27
CA ASP A 378 -22.20 17.95 -27.66
C ASP A 378 -23.62 17.92 -27.07
N ASN A 379 -23.99 16.87 -26.34
CA ASN A 379 -25.33 16.69 -25.80
C ASN A 379 -25.40 17.17 -24.34
N PRO A 380 -26.17 18.24 -24.03
CA PRO A 380 -26.31 18.73 -22.66
C PRO A 380 -27.38 18.00 -21.86
N ASP A 381 -28.28 17.22 -22.49
CA ASP A 381 -29.43 16.60 -21.83
C ASP A 381 -29.28 15.07 -21.79
N VAL A 382 -28.28 14.62 -21.02
CA VAL A 382 -27.96 13.20 -20.86
C VAL A 382 -28.10 12.82 -19.40
N HIS A 383 -28.97 11.86 -19.09
CA HIS A 383 -29.08 11.28 -17.76
C HIS A 383 -28.35 9.94 -17.69
N VAL A 384 -27.34 9.85 -16.83
CA VAL A 384 -26.49 8.65 -16.72
C VAL A 384 -26.82 7.88 -15.45
N HIS A 385 -27.37 6.67 -15.59
CA HIS A 385 -27.52 5.74 -14.48
C HIS A 385 -26.28 4.85 -14.34
N ILE A 386 -25.63 4.89 -13.17
CA ILE A 386 -24.47 4.05 -12.85
C ILE A 386 -24.93 2.85 -12.02
N ASP A 387 -24.84 1.67 -12.61
CA ASP A 387 -25.13 0.43 -11.89
C ASP A 387 -23.96 0.00 -10.97
N VAL A 388 -24.22 -0.99 -10.11
CA VAL A 388 -23.25 -1.49 -9.13
C VAL A 388 -21.95 -1.97 -9.80
N PHE A 389 -22.05 -2.73 -10.89
CA PHE A 389 -20.88 -3.28 -11.55
C PHE A 389 -19.99 -2.19 -12.15
N THR A 390 -20.60 -1.17 -12.75
CA THR A 390 -19.91 -0.01 -13.31
C THR A 390 -19.20 0.79 -12.21
N ALA A 391 -19.86 1.04 -11.07
CA ALA A 391 -19.25 1.68 -9.90
C ALA A 391 -18.07 0.87 -9.34
N GLN A 392 -18.16 -0.45 -9.33
CA GLN A 392 -17.09 -1.32 -8.82
C GLN A 392 -15.88 -1.44 -9.77
N THR A 393 -16.03 -1.01 -11.04
CA THR A 393 -15.05 -1.26 -12.11
C THR A 393 -14.51 0.01 -12.77
N GLY A 394 -14.43 1.12 -12.04
CA GLY A 394 -13.63 2.27 -12.44
C GLY A 394 -14.32 3.62 -12.42
N VAL A 395 -15.63 3.65 -12.13
CA VAL A 395 -16.37 4.91 -12.00
C VAL A 395 -16.16 5.52 -10.62
N THR A 396 -15.86 6.82 -10.61
CA THR A 396 -15.69 7.65 -9.42
C THR A 396 -16.32 9.01 -9.66
N ARG A 397 -16.52 9.83 -8.63
CA ARG A 397 -16.99 11.22 -8.81
C ARG A 397 -16.02 12.07 -9.65
N PHE A 398 -14.74 11.69 -9.76
CA PHE A 398 -13.79 12.32 -10.68
C PHE A 398 -14.07 12.01 -12.16
N THR A 399 -14.78 10.91 -12.46
CA THR A 399 -15.20 10.57 -13.83
C THR A 399 -16.46 11.31 -14.29
N GLN A 400 -17.16 12.01 -13.39
CA GLN A 400 -18.25 12.91 -13.74
C GLN A 400 -17.68 14.24 -14.26
N LEU A 401 -17.42 14.31 -15.57
CA LEU A 401 -16.82 15.49 -16.20
C LEU A 401 -17.82 16.62 -16.47
N ARG A 402 -19.10 16.28 -16.63
CA ARG A 402 -20.21 17.18 -16.93
C ARG A 402 -21.10 17.31 -15.69
N PRO A 403 -21.20 18.50 -15.07
CA PRO A 403 -22.08 18.74 -13.93
C PRO A 403 -23.57 18.72 -14.29
N ASP A 404 -23.88 18.89 -15.58
CA ASP A 404 -25.22 18.92 -16.18
C ASP A 404 -25.80 17.52 -16.50
N TRP A 405 -25.00 16.46 -16.39
CA TRP A 405 -25.39 15.07 -16.66
C TRP A 405 -25.77 14.27 -15.40
#